data_AF-A0A4Y7S2L5-F1
#
_entry.id   AF-A0A4Y7S2L5-F1
#
_cell.length_a   1.000
_cell.length_b   1.000
_cell.length_c   1.000
_cell.angle_alpha   90.00
_cell.angle_beta   90.00
_cell.angle_gamma   90.00
#
_symmetry.space_group_name_H-M   'P 1'
#
loop_
_entity.id
_entity.type
_entity.pdbx_description
1 polymer ?
#
loop_
_entity_poly.entity_id
_entity_poly.type
_entity_poly.pdbx_seq_one_letter_code
_entity_poly.pdbx_strand_id
1 'polypeptide(L)'
;MRRPKLIHPRKLVIPDNFEPRLPNDYDETFPNGYFHFNIEQLLPYVAEHKNELLQVSVAVSDWRKENGPDDEYVELADLTQPIILAEIAPDRLEFYPDIDPVDWIARGYNLIDGHHRLEKAYRHGVEQLPAYILPMEHHVGFIFRGYKEYANYWNGKLLDYEGDMKRRQRIAELASEMLHADGSSGSVTVAHSLPSPWLTQLRTHGSHHS
;
A
#
# COMPACT_ATOMS: atom_id res chain seq x y z
N MET A 1 -14.98 30.18 2.67
CA MET A 1 -13.64 29.85 3.21
C MET A 1 -12.79 29.30 2.07
N ARG A 2 -11.57 29.84 1.84
CA ARG A 2 -10.63 29.27 0.85
C ARG A 2 -10.05 27.97 1.45
N ARG A 3 -10.22 26.84 0.77
CA ARG A 3 -9.53 25.59 1.17
C ARG A 3 -8.02 25.84 1.09
N PRO A 4 -7.23 25.41 2.09
CA PRO A 4 -5.78 25.53 2.02
C PRO A 4 -5.27 24.83 0.76
N LYS A 5 -4.34 25.49 0.05
CA LYS A 5 -3.70 24.92 -1.13
C LYS A 5 -2.75 23.82 -0.64
N LEU A 6 -2.99 22.56 -1.02
CA LEU A 6 -2.04 21.47 -0.77
C LEU A 6 -0.72 21.78 -1.48
N ILE A 7 0.37 21.81 -0.71
CA ILE A 7 1.75 21.96 -1.19
C ILE A 7 2.50 20.70 -0.72
N HIS A 8 2.35 19.61 -1.47
CA HIS A 8 3.06 18.36 -1.24
C HIS A 8 3.87 18.02 -2.50
N PRO A 9 5.13 17.57 -2.40
CA PRO A 9 5.97 17.28 -3.57
C PRO A 9 5.35 16.23 -4.50
N ARG A 10 4.64 15.26 -3.93
CA ARG A 10 3.94 14.20 -4.66
C ARG A 10 2.48 14.53 -4.99
N LYS A 11 2.07 15.80 -4.92
CA LYS A 11 0.72 16.19 -5.32
C LYS A 11 0.54 15.85 -6.80
N LEU A 12 -0.47 15.03 -7.09
CA LEU A 12 -0.77 14.62 -8.46
C LEU A 12 -1.59 15.71 -9.17
N VAL A 13 -1.10 16.17 -10.32
CA VAL A 13 -1.80 17.08 -11.22
C VAL A 13 -1.90 16.41 -12.57
N ILE A 14 -3.14 16.07 -12.96
CA ILE A 14 -3.41 15.55 -14.31
C ILE A 14 -3.47 16.75 -15.25
N PRO A 15 -2.67 16.78 -16.33
CA PRO A 15 -2.73 17.87 -17.29
C PRO A 15 -4.08 17.86 -18.05
N ASP A 16 -4.55 19.04 -18.47
CA ASP A 16 -5.85 19.17 -19.13
C ASP A 16 -5.92 18.39 -20.47
N ASN A 17 -4.76 18.21 -21.12
CA ASN A 17 -4.59 17.43 -22.34
C ASN A 17 -4.12 15.98 -22.08
N PHE A 18 -4.34 15.45 -20.88
CA PHE A 18 -4.03 14.05 -20.59
C PHE A 18 -4.87 13.12 -21.47
N GLU A 19 -4.20 12.29 -22.26
CA GLU A 19 -4.83 11.25 -23.06
C GLU A 19 -4.58 9.89 -22.39
N PRO A 20 -5.62 9.22 -21.87
CA PRO A 20 -5.46 7.91 -21.27
C PRO A 20 -5.02 6.89 -22.32
N ARG A 21 -4.13 5.98 -21.92
CA ARG A 21 -3.74 4.81 -22.72
C ARG A 21 -4.87 3.78 -22.76
N LEU A 22 -5.80 3.96 -23.68
CA LEU A 22 -6.96 3.09 -23.83
C LEU A 22 -6.53 1.65 -24.17
N PRO A 23 -7.14 0.63 -23.57
CA PRO A 23 -6.94 -0.76 -23.98
C PRO A 23 -7.61 -1.02 -25.33
N ASN A 24 -7.03 -1.93 -26.11
CA ASN A 24 -7.70 -2.57 -27.23
C ASN A 24 -8.62 -3.68 -26.74
N ASP A 25 -9.40 -4.25 -27.67
CA ASP A 25 -10.15 -5.45 -27.40
C ASP A 25 -9.19 -6.58 -26.98
N TYR A 26 -9.53 -7.27 -25.89
CA TYR A 26 -8.76 -8.37 -25.28
C TYR A 26 -7.45 -7.98 -24.56
N ASP A 27 -7.07 -6.70 -24.51
CA ASP A 27 -5.94 -6.26 -23.69
C ASP A 27 -6.19 -6.62 -22.20
N GLU A 28 -5.14 -7.04 -21.51
CA GLU A 28 -5.21 -7.26 -20.08
C GLU A 28 -5.46 -5.93 -19.33
N THR A 29 -6.48 -5.93 -18.48
CA THR A 29 -6.83 -4.78 -17.65
C THR A 29 -7.06 -5.20 -16.20
N PHE A 30 -6.77 -4.28 -15.27
CA PHE A 30 -6.98 -4.52 -13.84
C PHE A 30 -7.94 -3.50 -13.25
N PRO A 31 -9.11 -3.92 -12.72
CA PRO A 31 -10.00 -3.04 -11.99
C PRO A 31 -9.61 -2.95 -10.52
N ASN A 32 -9.32 -1.73 -10.06
CA ASN A 32 -9.14 -1.41 -8.65
C ASN A 32 -10.26 -0.47 -8.19
N GLY A 33 -11.44 -1.04 -7.97
CA GLY A 33 -12.65 -0.25 -7.72
C GLY A 33 -13.00 0.62 -8.94
N TYR A 34 -13.01 1.94 -8.76
CA TYR A 34 -13.30 2.91 -9.84
C TYR A 34 -12.12 3.15 -10.80
N PHE A 35 -10.90 2.73 -10.43
CA PHE A 35 -9.69 2.98 -11.20
C PHE A 35 -9.37 1.76 -12.04
N HIS A 36 -9.35 1.89 -13.36
CA HIS A 36 -9.01 0.76 -14.24
C HIS A 36 -7.66 1.01 -14.90
N PHE A 37 -6.80 0.01 -14.82
CA PHE A 37 -5.44 0.02 -15.34
C PHE A 37 -5.39 -0.74 -16.66
N ASN A 38 -4.65 -0.21 -17.63
CA ASN A 38 -4.24 -0.92 -18.83
C ASN A 38 -2.93 -1.66 -18.51
N ILE A 39 -3.05 -2.95 -18.18
CA ILE A 39 -1.91 -3.77 -17.77
C ILE A 39 -1.08 -4.15 -19.00
N GLU A 40 -1.72 -4.47 -20.12
CA GLU A 40 -1.06 -4.80 -21.38
C GLU A 40 -0.02 -3.75 -21.78
N GLN A 41 -0.37 -2.46 -21.71
CA GLN A 41 0.58 -1.38 -22.02
C GLN A 41 1.56 -1.07 -20.88
N LEU A 42 1.21 -1.37 -19.63
CA LEU A 42 2.07 -1.14 -18.47
C LEU A 42 3.24 -2.13 -18.45
N LEU A 43 3.04 -3.38 -18.86
CA LEU A 43 4.06 -4.43 -18.80
C LEU A 43 5.33 -4.08 -19.61
N PRO A 44 5.26 -3.67 -20.89
CA PRO A 44 6.44 -3.20 -21.63
C PRO A 44 7.14 -2.02 -20.97
N TYR A 45 6.37 -1.08 -20.41
CA TYR A 45 6.94 0.08 -19.72
C TYR A 45 7.74 -0.34 -18.48
N VAL A 46 7.19 -1.24 -17.65
CA VAL A 46 7.88 -1.81 -16.49
C VAL A 46 9.14 -2.57 -16.91
N ALA A 47 9.09 -3.31 -18.01
CA ALA A 47 10.25 -4.04 -18.52
C ALA A 47 11.38 -3.11 -18.97
N GLU A 48 11.04 -1.98 -19.60
CA GLU A 48 11.99 -0.94 -20.04
C GLU A 48 12.60 -0.19 -18.85
N HIS A 49 11.82 0.08 -17.80
CA HIS A 49 12.22 0.88 -16.64
C HIS A 49 12.62 0.03 -15.42
N LYS A 50 12.81 -1.29 -15.58
CA LYS A 50 13.06 -2.22 -14.47
C LYS A 50 14.26 -1.86 -13.58
N ASN A 51 15.25 -1.15 -14.10
CA ASN A 51 16.43 -0.71 -13.34
C ASN A 51 16.15 0.53 -12.46
N GLU A 52 15.03 1.21 -12.68
CA GLU A 52 14.56 2.35 -11.90
C GLU A 52 13.57 1.93 -10.82
N LEU A 53 12.98 0.74 -10.97
CA LEU A 53 11.99 0.19 -10.06
C LEU A 53 12.67 -0.60 -8.94
N LEU A 54 12.13 -0.46 -7.73
CA LEU A 54 12.53 -1.30 -6.62
C LEU A 54 11.98 -2.71 -6.83
N GLN A 55 12.88 -3.69 -6.88
CA GLN A 55 12.51 -5.11 -6.85
C GLN A 55 12.70 -5.67 -5.44
N VAL A 56 11.67 -6.33 -4.92
CA VAL A 56 11.67 -6.96 -3.59
C VAL A 56 11.21 -8.41 -3.66
N SER A 57 11.43 -9.15 -2.57
CA SER A 57 10.80 -10.45 -2.34
C SER A 57 9.59 -10.25 -1.43
N VAL A 58 8.43 -10.79 -1.80
CA VAL A 58 7.20 -10.72 -0.98
C VAL A 58 6.70 -12.10 -0.63
N ALA A 59 6.10 -12.23 0.56
CA ALA A 59 5.49 -13.47 0.98
C ALA A 59 4.22 -13.74 0.17
N VAL A 60 4.09 -14.95 -0.35
CA VAL A 60 2.90 -15.37 -1.13
C VAL A 60 1.64 -15.34 -0.26
N SER A 61 1.76 -15.64 1.03
CA SER A 61 0.66 -15.63 2.01
C SER A 61 -0.03 -14.27 2.13
N ASP A 62 0.71 -13.18 1.93
CA ASP A 62 0.19 -11.83 2.16
C ASP A 62 -0.71 -11.37 1.01
N TRP A 63 -0.46 -11.89 -0.20
CA TRP A 63 -1.10 -11.44 -1.43
C TRP A 63 -2.09 -12.43 -2.03
N ARG A 64 -2.00 -13.71 -1.66
CA ARG A 64 -2.87 -14.76 -2.17
C ARG A 64 -4.29 -14.59 -1.64
N LYS A 65 -5.27 -14.52 -2.54
CA LYS A 65 -6.70 -14.49 -2.19
C LYS A 65 -7.20 -15.91 -1.93
N GLU A 66 -8.16 -16.07 -1.02
CA GLU A 66 -8.76 -17.39 -0.73
C GLU A 66 -9.34 -18.07 -1.96
N ASN A 67 -9.96 -17.27 -2.84
CA ASN A 67 -10.50 -17.68 -4.14
C ASN A 67 -9.61 -17.12 -5.26
N GLY A 68 -8.37 -17.59 -5.33
CA GLY A 68 -7.46 -17.31 -6.43
C GLY A 68 -7.99 -17.83 -7.78
N PRO A 69 -7.37 -17.46 -8.90
CA PRO A 69 -7.72 -18.03 -10.21
C PRO A 69 -7.67 -19.56 -10.17
N ASP A 70 -8.60 -20.22 -10.86
CA ASP A 70 -8.63 -21.69 -10.99
C ASP A 70 -8.76 -22.13 -12.45
N ASP A 71 -8.20 -21.31 -13.33
CA ASP A 71 -8.15 -21.55 -14.76
C ASP A 71 -6.79 -22.14 -15.19
N GLU A 72 -6.71 -22.57 -16.45
CA GLU A 72 -5.51 -23.19 -17.01
C GLU A 72 -4.30 -22.24 -17.05
N TYR A 73 -4.51 -20.92 -16.98
CA TYR A 73 -3.43 -19.95 -17.02
C TYR A 73 -2.59 -19.97 -15.74
N VAL A 74 -3.11 -20.50 -14.63
CA VAL A 74 -2.33 -20.75 -13.41
C VAL A 74 -1.14 -21.63 -13.72
N GLU A 75 -1.34 -22.75 -14.40
CA GLU A 75 -0.25 -23.69 -14.71
C GLU A 75 0.73 -23.14 -15.75
N LEU A 76 0.28 -22.23 -16.62
CA LEU A 76 1.12 -21.57 -17.62
C LEU A 76 1.96 -20.42 -17.05
N ALA A 77 1.65 -19.92 -15.86
CA ALA A 77 2.32 -18.76 -15.28
C ALA A 77 3.81 -19.02 -14.99
N ASP A 78 4.67 -18.04 -15.29
CA ASP A 78 6.11 -18.10 -15.06
C ASP A 78 6.46 -17.49 -13.70
N LEU A 79 6.89 -18.32 -12.74
CA LEU A 79 7.26 -17.87 -11.39
C LEU A 79 8.55 -17.05 -11.33
N THR A 80 9.34 -17.02 -12.41
CA THR A 80 10.55 -16.19 -12.50
C THR A 80 10.24 -14.74 -12.83
N GLN A 81 9.04 -14.47 -13.35
CA GLN A 81 8.58 -13.11 -13.65
C GLN A 81 8.06 -12.42 -12.38
N PRO A 82 8.52 -11.21 -12.08
CA PRO A 82 8.01 -10.46 -10.94
C PRO A 82 6.50 -10.18 -11.03
N ILE A 83 5.82 -10.20 -9.89
CA ILE A 83 4.48 -9.62 -9.77
C ILE A 83 4.59 -8.08 -9.68
N ILE A 84 3.49 -7.35 -9.84
CA ILE A 84 3.51 -5.88 -9.79
C ILE A 84 2.62 -5.36 -8.67
N LEU A 85 3.23 -4.62 -7.75
CA LEU A 85 2.57 -3.93 -6.65
C LEU A 85 2.55 -2.43 -6.92
N ALA A 86 1.37 -1.87 -7.17
CA ALA A 86 1.20 -0.45 -7.44
C ALA A 86 0.86 0.33 -6.17
N GLU A 87 1.49 1.49 -6.01
CA GLU A 87 1.21 2.44 -4.94
C GLU A 87 -0.13 3.17 -5.18
N ILE A 88 -1.23 2.60 -4.70
CA ILE A 88 -2.57 3.15 -4.99
C ILE A 88 -2.85 4.40 -4.14
N ALA A 89 -2.32 4.42 -2.92
CA ALA A 89 -2.35 5.57 -2.02
C ALA A 89 -0.90 5.95 -1.66
N PRO A 90 -0.63 7.23 -1.31
CA PRO A 90 0.70 7.64 -0.92
C PRO A 90 1.28 6.73 0.15
N ASP A 91 2.52 6.29 -0.03
CA ASP A 91 3.21 5.40 0.89
C ASP A 91 3.13 5.94 2.31
N ARG A 92 2.47 5.17 3.16
CA ARG A 92 2.19 5.56 4.55
C ARG A 92 3.43 5.53 5.41
N LEU A 93 4.53 4.90 4.98
CA LEU A 93 5.73 4.78 5.79
C LEU A 93 6.30 6.15 6.19
N GLU A 94 6.20 7.17 5.31
CA GLU A 94 6.63 8.55 5.62
C GLU A 94 5.76 9.23 6.68
N PHE A 95 4.52 8.79 6.86
CA PHE A 95 3.53 9.41 7.75
C PHE A 95 3.31 8.63 9.05
N TYR A 96 3.59 7.32 9.03
CA TYR A 96 3.30 6.37 10.08
C TYR A 96 4.52 5.44 10.25
N PRO A 97 5.57 5.88 10.99
CA PRO A 97 6.81 5.12 11.15
C PRO A 97 6.64 3.83 11.97
N ASP A 98 5.46 3.63 12.55
CA ASP A 98 5.03 2.42 13.24
C ASP A 98 4.59 1.29 12.28
N ILE A 99 4.43 1.58 10.99
CA ILE A 99 4.16 0.56 9.96
C ILE A 99 5.44 -0.22 9.67
N ASP A 100 5.34 -1.54 9.61
CA ASP A 100 6.45 -2.39 9.19
C ASP A 100 6.86 -2.06 7.74
N PRO A 101 8.15 -1.73 7.46
CA PRO A 101 8.61 -1.45 6.11
C PRO A 101 8.32 -2.56 5.09
N VAL A 102 8.15 -3.82 5.50
CA VAL A 102 7.81 -4.92 4.58
C VAL A 102 6.30 -5.14 4.42
N ASP A 103 5.45 -4.49 5.22
CA ASP A 103 3.99 -4.55 5.09
C ASP A 103 3.51 -3.57 4.02
N TRP A 104 3.73 -3.96 2.77
CA TRP A 104 3.31 -3.22 1.58
C TRP A 104 1.80 -2.94 1.54
N ILE A 105 0.98 -3.82 2.10
CA ILE A 105 -0.48 -3.64 2.16
C ILE A 105 -0.82 -2.49 3.11
N ALA A 106 -0.27 -2.49 4.32
CA ALA A 106 -0.47 -1.40 5.28
C ALA A 106 0.08 -0.06 4.74
N ARG A 107 1.15 -0.12 3.95
CA ARG A 107 1.77 1.03 3.28
C ARG A 107 0.92 1.64 2.16
N GLY A 108 -0.06 0.92 1.62
CA GLY A 108 -1.00 1.44 0.60
C GLY A 108 -0.77 0.90 -0.81
N TYR A 109 -0.10 -0.26 -0.95
CA TYR A 109 0.14 -0.91 -2.22
C TYR A 109 -0.91 -1.99 -2.52
N ASN A 110 -1.25 -2.14 -3.79
CA ASN A 110 -2.13 -3.21 -4.28
C ASN A 110 -1.41 -4.05 -5.35
N LEU A 111 -1.68 -5.36 -5.35
CA LEU A 111 -1.33 -6.25 -6.46
C LEU A 111 -2.19 -5.91 -7.68
N ILE A 112 -1.55 -5.48 -8.77
CA ILE A 112 -2.25 -5.14 -10.01
C ILE A 112 -1.95 -6.12 -11.16
N ASP A 113 -0.88 -6.90 -11.06
CA ASP A 113 -0.52 -7.95 -12.01
C ASP A 113 0.23 -9.10 -11.30
N GLY A 114 0.05 -10.32 -11.80
CA GLY A 114 0.70 -11.54 -11.27
C GLY A 114 -0.19 -12.40 -10.38
N HIS A 115 -1.52 -12.26 -10.46
CA HIS A 115 -2.47 -13.08 -9.68
C HIS A 115 -2.30 -14.59 -9.96
N HIS A 116 -2.18 -14.99 -11.21
CA HIS A 116 -1.92 -16.39 -11.59
C HIS A 116 -0.54 -16.87 -11.11
N ARG A 117 0.49 -16.00 -11.13
CA ARG A 117 1.83 -16.32 -10.59
C ARG A 117 1.77 -16.57 -9.09
N LEU A 118 1.05 -15.74 -8.34
CA LEU A 118 0.84 -15.93 -6.90
C LEU A 118 0.09 -17.23 -6.58
N GLU A 119 -0.97 -17.52 -7.32
CA GLU A 119 -1.75 -18.74 -7.11
C GLU A 119 -0.93 -19.99 -7.45
N LYS A 120 -0.17 -19.97 -8.55
CA LYS A 120 0.77 -21.05 -8.89
C LYS A 120 1.82 -21.22 -7.79
N ALA A 121 2.45 -20.14 -7.34
CA ALA A 121 3.45 -20.20 -6.28
C ALA A 121 2.88 -20.85 -5.01
N TYR A 122 1.67 -20.45 -4.62
CA TYR A 122 0.95 -21.07 -3.50
C TYR A 122 0.75 -22.58 -3.70
N ARG A 123 0.22 -23.01 -4.86
CA ARG A 123 -0.02 -24.44 -5.18
C ARG A 123 1.26 -25.28 -5.16
N HIS A 124 2.39 -24.68 -5.52
CA HIS A 124 3.69 -25.34 -5.55
C HIS A 124 4.49 -25.20 -4.24
N GLY A 125 3.92 -24.60 -3.19
CA GLY A 125 4.62 -24.41 -1.90
C GLY A 125 5.79 -23.43 -1.97
N VAL A 126 5.80 -22.52 -2.95
CA VAL A 126 6.76 -21.43 -3.04
C VAL A 126 6.31 -20.32 -2.08
N GLU A 127 7.14 -20.03 -1.08
CA GLU A 127 6.78 -19.09 -0.01
C GLU A 127 6.91 -17.63 -0.41
N GLN A 128 7.77 -17.32 -1.38
CA GLN A 128 8.11 -15.96 -1.77
C GLN A 128 8.20 -15.79 -3.29
N LEU A 129 7.79 -14.62 -3.77
CA LEU A 129 7.90 -14.24 -5.18
C LEU A 129 8.63 -12.89 -5.34
N PRO A 130 9.37 -12.71 -6.44
CA PRO A 130 9.86 -11.39 -6.80
C PRO A 130 8.68 -10.47 -7.14
N ALA A 131 8.78 -9.21 -6.73
CA ALA A 131 7.80 -8.18 -7.02
C ALA A 131 8.50 -6.87 -7.43
N TYR A 132 7.94 -6.18 -8.42
CA TYR A 132 8.24 -4.78 -8.64
C TYR A 132 7.31 -3.90 -7.82
N ILE A 133 7.91 -2.96 -7.10
CA ILE A 133 7.21 -1.87 -6.44
C ILE A 133 7.09 -0.74 -7.45
N LEU A 134 5.85 -0.35 -7.74
CA LEU A 134 5.53 0.60 -8.79
C LEU A 134 4.95 1.90 -8.19
N PRO A 135 5.78 2.94 -8.02
CA PRO A 135 5.34 4.24 -7.53
C PRO A 135 4.24 4.85 -8.39
N MET A 136 3.46 5.77 -7.82
CA MET A 136 2.39 6.50 -8.52
C MET A 136 2.85 7.12 -9.84
N GLU A 137 4.04 7.69 -9.83
CA GLU A 137 4.67 8.37 -10.97
C GLU A 137 4.82 7.44 -12.19
N HIS A 138 4.98 6.13 -11.96
CA HIS A 138 5.16 5.14 -13.02
C HIS A 138 3.85 4.52 -13.54
N HIS A 139 2.75 4.56 -12.77
CA HIS A 139 1.52 3.89 -13.17
C HIS A 139 0.35 4.81 -13.50
N VAL A 140 0.37 6.08 -13.07
CA VAL A 140 -0.77 7.00 -13.28
C VAL A 140 -1.15 7.17 -14.75
N GLY A 141 -0.17 7.12 -15.66
CA GLY A 141 -0.39 7.19 -17.11
C GLY A 141 -1.12 5.99 -17.72
N PHE A 142 -1.24 4.90 -16.97
CA PHE A 142 -1.88 3.65 -17.40
C PHE A 142 -3.29 3.49 -16.82
N ILE A 143 -3.76 4.45 -16.02
CA ILE A 143 -5.14 4.49 -15.56
C ILE A 143 -6.00 5.06 -16.70
N PHE A 144 -6.73 4.20 -17.40
CA PHE A 144 -7.54 4.61 -18.55
C PHE A 144 -8.96 5.03 -18.16
N ARG A 145 -9.46 4.55 -17.01
CA ARG A 145 -10.76 4.93 -16.44
C ARG A 145 -10.60 5.37 -14.99
N GLY A 146 -11.22 6.48 -14.63
CA GLY A 146 -11.18 7.01 -13.26
C GLY A 146 -9.93 7.81 -12.91
N TYR A 147 -9.11 8.24 -13.89
CA TYR A 147 -7.84 8.91 -13.62
C TYR A 147 -7.99 10.28 -12.93
N LYS A 148 -9.08 11.01 -13.18
CA LYS A 148 -9.38 12.28 -12.49
C LYS A 148 -9.76 12.03 -11.03
N GLU A 149 -10.58 11.02 -10.80
CA GLU A 149 -10.99 10.56 -9.49
C GLU A 149 -9.78 10.02 -8.71
N TYR A 150 -8.87 9.32 -9.38
CA TYR A 150 -7.62 8.85 -8.80
C TYR A 150 -6.75 10.02 -8.30
N ALA A 151 -6.60 11.08 -9.10
CA ALA A 151 -5.87 12.27 -8.67
C ALA A 151 -6.53 12.97 -7.46
N ASN A 152 -7.87 13.02 -7.41
CA ASN A 152 -8.60 13.54 -6.26
C ASN A 152 -8.42 12.66 -5.02
N TYR A 153 -8.48 11.33 -5.20
CA TYR A 153 -8.27 10.35 -4.14
C TYR A 153 -6.86 10.46 -3.55
N TRP A 154 -5.85 10.43 -4.41
CA TRP A 154 -4.43 10.54 -4.05
C TRP A 154 -4.17 11.83 -3.25
N ASN A 155 -4.58 12.97 -3.79
CA ASN A 155 -4.40 14.27 -3.14
C ASN A 155 -5.20 14.41 -1.84
N GLY A 156 -6.37 13.77 -1.76
CA GLY A 156 -7.14 13.65 -0.53
C GLY A 156 -6.38 12.88 0.54
N LYS A 157 -5.78 11.73 0.18
CA LYS A 157 -4.96 10.94 1.11
C LYS A 157 -3.72 11.67 1.60
N LEU A 158 -3.03 12.42 0.74
CA LEU A 158 -1.92 13.29 1.17
C LEU A 158 -2.37 14.27 2.25
N LEU A 159 -3.52 14.92 2.06
CA LEU A 159 -4.08 15.85 3.06
C LEU A 159 -4.46 15.15 4.36
N ASP A 160 -5.09 13.99 4.27
CA ASP A 160 -5.49 13.19 5.43
C ASP A 160 -4.26 12.81 6.26
N TYR A 161 -3.21 12.26 5.61
CA TYR A 161 -2.00 11.81 6.28
C TYR A 161 -1.21 12.95 6.91
N GLU A 162 -1.07 14.09 6.22
CA GLU A 162 -0.47 15.30 6.82
C GLU A 162 -1.26 15.79 8.04
N GLY A 163 -2.59 15.74 7.97
CA GLY A 163 -3.48 16.14 9.06
C GLY A 163 -3.33 15.24 10.28
N ASP A 164 -3.27 13.94 10.05
CA ASP A 164 -3.09 12.92 11.09
C ASP A 164 -1.72 13.02 11.76
N MET A 165 -0.65 13.21 10.98
CA MET A 165 0.69 13.44 11.52
C MET A 165 0.74 14.65 12.45
N LYS A 166 0.21 15.80 12.01
CA LYS A 166 0.14 17.03 12.84
C LYS A 166 -0.67 16.81 14.11
N ARG A 167 -1.73 15.98 14.05
CA ARG A 167 -2.52 15.62 15.24
C ARG A 167 -1.69 14.75 16.20
N ARG A 168 -0.99 13.73 15.70
CA ARG A 168 -0.14 12.86 16.51
C ARG A 168 1.00 13.63 17.20
N GLN A 169 1.67 14.54 16.46
CA GLN A 169 2.71 15.41 17.01
C GLN A 169 2.18 16.27 18.17
N ARG A 170 1.04 16.93 17.99
CA ARG A 170 0.41 17.71 19.07
C ARG A 170 0.06 16.88 20.31
N ILE A 171 -0.43 15.65 20.12
CA ILE A 171 -0.73 14.76 21.24
C ILE A 171 0.56 14.37 21.98
N ALA A 172 1.64 14.07 21.25
CA ALA A 172 2.93 13.74 21.84
C ALA A 172 3.55 14.93 22.59
N GLU A 173 3.45 16.14 22.05
CA GLU A 173 3.88 17.39 22.70
C GLU A 173 3.12 17.61 24.01
N LEU A 174 1.78 17.53 24.00
CA LEU A 174 0.95 17.67 25.19
C LEU A 174 1.24 16.60 26.26
N ALA A 175 1.44 15.35 25.84
CA ALA A 175 1.80 14.27 26.75
C ALA A 175 3.17 14.53 27.42
N SER A 176 4.14 15.03 26.65
CA SER A 176 5.45 15.43 27.17
C SER A 176 5.35 16.59 28.16
N GLU A 177 4.58 17.62 27.84
CA GLU A 177 4.33 18.78 28.72
C GLU A 177 3.68 18.37 30.05
N MET A 178 2.69 17.47 30.01
CA MET A 178 2.04 16.94 31.22
C MET A 178 3.02 16.14 32.10
N LEU A 179 3.85 15.30 31.50
CA LEU A 179 4.89 14.55 32.22
C LEU A 179 5.94 15.47 32.86
N HIS A 180 6.23 16.62 32.26
CA HIS A 180 7.14 17.62 32.82
C HIS A 180 6.48 18.52 33.88
N ALA A 181 5.17 18.79 33.79
CA ALA A 181 4.43 19.59 34.76
C ALA A 181 4.22 18.87 36.10
N ASP A 182 4.12 17.53 36.09
CA ASP A 182 4.00 16.70 37.31
C ASP A 182 5.36 16.45 38.01
N GLY A 183 6.44 17.03 37.50
CA GLY A 183 7.83 16.88 37.98
C GLY A 183 8.19 17.65 39.27
N SER A 184 7.31 17.70 40.27
CA SER A 184 7.66 18.01 41.66
C SER A 184 8.34 16.79 42.32
N SER A 185 9.67 16.74 42.21
CA SER A 185 10.63 15.99 43.05
C SER A 185 10.28 14.54 43.43
N GLY A 186 10.77 13.60 42.65
CA GLY A 186 10.99 12.22 43.08
C GLY A 186 11.92 11.50 42.11
N SER A 187 13.19 11.34 42.50
CA SER A 187 14.15 10.56 41.71
C SER A 187 13.66 9.11 41.59
N VAL A 188 13.28 8.70 40.39
CA VAL A 188 13.10 7.28 40.06
C VAL A 188 13.94 7.00 38.81
N THR A 189 14.92 6.13 38.99
CA THR A 189 15.76 5.55 37.94
C THR A 189 14.85 4.79 36.97
N VAL A 190 14.68 5.28 35.75
CA VAL A 190 13.90 4.57 34.72
C VAL A 190 14.83 3.63 33.97
N ALA A 191 14.65 2.33 34.21
CA ALA A 191 15.16 1.28 33.36
C ALA A 191 14.44 1.33 32.00
N HIS A 192 15.20 1.22 30.91
CA HIS A 192 14.68 1.01 29.56
C HIS A 192 13.75 -0.21 29.54
N SER A 193 12.47 0.01 29.24
CA SER A 193 11.53 -0.91 28.55
C SER A 193 10.11 -0.34 28.68
N LEU A 194 9.54 0.26 27.62
CA LEU A 194 8.10 0.49 27.55
C LEU A 194 7.44 -0.71 26.85
N PRO A 195 6.46 -1.39 27.46
CA PRO A 195 5.62 -2.35 26.75
C PRO A 195 4.46 -1.63 26.06
N SER A 196 4.18 -2.05 24.82
CA SER A 196 3.05 -1.62 24.00
C SER A 196 1.71 -2.08 24.60
N PRO A 197 0.72 -1.21 24.87
CA PRO A 197 -0.54 -1.63 25.48
C PRO A 197 -1.70 -1.56 24.48
N TRP A 198 -1.66 -2.29 23.37
CA TRP A 198 -2.86 -2.55 22.55
C TRP A 198 -2.80 -3.94 21.92
N LEU A 199 -2.88 -4.97 22.75
CA LEU A 199 -3.26 -6.32 22.35
C LEU A 199 -3.68 -7.06 23.62
N THR A 200 -4.99 -7.22 23.83
CA THR A 200 -5.67 -8.43 24.33
C THR A 200 -7.04 -8.06 24.87
N GLN A 201 -8.08 -8.45 24.14
CA GLN A 201 -9.38 -9.02 24.59
C GLN A 201 -10.25 -9.07 23.32
N LEU A 202 -10.41 -10.21 22.66
CA LEU A 202 -11.42 -11.20 23.04
C LEU A 202 -11.04 -12.60 22.51
N ARG A 203 -10.63 -13.51 23.39
CA ARG A 203 -11.00 -14.93 23.33
C ARG A 203 -11.20 -15.44 24.75
N THR A 204 -12.13 -16.40 24.85
CA THR A 204 -12.49 -17.30 25.96
C THR A 204 -13.59 -16.83 26.90
N HIS A 205 -14.82 -17.29 26.64
CA HIS A 205 -15.59 -18.23 27.48
C HIS A 205 -16.04 -19.33 26.49
N GLY A 206 -15.93 -20.64 26.71
CA GLY A 206 -15.92 -21.41 27.94
C GLY A 206 -16.92 -22.55 27.72
N SER A 207 -16.40 -23.75 27.50
CA SER A 207 -17.09 -25.01 27.25
C SER A 207 -17.96 -25.46 28.43
N HIS A 208 -19.11 -26.09 28.15
CA HIS A 208 -19.59 -27.41 28.65
C HIS A 208 -21.07 -27.54 29.05
N HIS A 209 -21.55 -28.78 28.81
CA HIS A 209 -22.82 -29.44 29.15
C HIS A 209 -23.92 -29.24 28.10
N SER A 210 -24.48 -30.25 27.42
CA SER A 210 -24.48 -31.72 27.56
C SER A 210 -24.75 -32.37 26.21
#